data_AF-A0A8H3LX92-F1
#
_entry.id   AF-A0A8H3LX92-F1
#
_cell.length_a   1.000
_cell.length_b   1.000
_cell.length_c   1.000
_cell.angle_alpha   90.00
_cell.angle_beta   90.00
_cell.angle_gamma   90.00
#
_symmetry.space_group_name_H-M   'P 1'
#
loop_
_entity.id
_entity.type
_entity.pdbx_description
1 polymer ?
#
loop_
_entity_poly.entity_id
_entity_poly.type
_entity_poly.pdbx_seq_one_letter_code
_entity_poly.pdbx_strand_id
1 'polypeptide(L)'
;MVNNATTRLDNIEEACRNDFGNISSEFTSIKTSIEALRNEMIQRYAIAQRLQFDFDQLSVANHSSSSESSSSRLSDSSLEENRNRFKRVFVANKEEGETLDYAFETVRREIRQLTGEKIGKETVKNFYYGEGDPKFRIVMSIMRWVDSKEFSGTINNNAE
;
A
#
# COMPACT_ATOMS: atom_id res chain seq x y z
N MET A 1 38.97 -54.37 1.43
CA MET A 1 38.21 -53.57 2.43
C MET A 1 38.36 -52.06 2.27
N VAL A 2 39.51 -51.54 1.79
CA VAL A 2 39.77 -50.09 1.62
C VAL A 2 38.76 -49.39 0.68
N ASN A 3 38.37 -50.04 -0.42
CA ASN A 3 37.51 -49.43 -1.44
C ASN A 3 36.11 -49.00 -0.94
N ASN A 4 35.54 -49.69 0.06
CA ASN A 4 34.23 -49.32 0.62
C ASN A 4 34.34 -48.05 1.50
N ALA A 5 35.41 -47.94 2.29
CA ALA A 5 35.64 -46.77 3.14
C ALA A 5 35.87 -45.50 2.30
N THR A 6 36.62 -45.61 1.20
CA THR A 6 36.83 -44.50 0.26
C THR A 6 35.52 -44.03 -0.34
N THR A 7 34.71 -44.93 -0.91
CA THR A 7 33.39 -44.56 -1.48
C THR A 7 32.45 -43.91 -0.47
N ARG A 8 32.47 -44.37 0.79
CA ARG A 8 31.67 -43.74 1.85
C ARG A 8 32.14 -42.33 2.18
N LEU A 9 33.44 -42.08 2.18
CA LEU A 9 34.00 -40.74 2.40
C LEU A 9 33.67 -39.82 1.22
N ASP A 10 33.82 -40.28 -0.02
CA ASP A 10 33.49 -39.50 -1.22
C ASP A 10 32.01 -39.07 -1.22
N ASN A 11 31.11 -39.99 -0.86
CA ASN A 11 29.68 -39.69 -0.76
C ASN A 11 29.34 -38.65 0.33
N ILE A 12 30.04 -38.71 1.47
CA ILE A 12 29.85 -37.73 2.56
C ILE A 12 30.36 -36.35 2.11
N GLU A 13 31.55 -36.32 1.49
CA GLU A 13 32.14 -35.07 0.99
C GLU A 13 31.24 -34.41 -0.05
N GLU A 14 30.66 -35.20 -0.96
CA GLU A 14 29.73 -34.72 -1.97
C GLU A 14 28.42 -34.21 -1.37
N ALA A 15 27.85 -34.94 -0.41
CA ALA A 15 26.66 -34.48 0.32
C ALA A 15 26.93 -33.14 1.02
N CYS A 16 28.05 -33.01 1.72
CA CYS A 16 28.44 -31.76 2.36
C CYS A 16 28.63 -30.63 1.35
N ARG A 17 29.31 -30.87 0.22
CA ARG A 17 29.46 -29.86 -0.86
C ARG A 17 28.10 -29.37 -1.35
N ASN A 18 27.15 -30.28 -1.56
CA ASN A 18 25.81 -29.94 -2.03
C ASN A 18 25.04 -29.13 -0.99
N ASP A 19 25.10 -29.51 0.29
CA ASP A 19 24.46 -28.78 1.39
C ASP A 19 25.03 -27.35 1.50
N PHE A 20 26.35 -27.19 1.44
CA PHE A 20 26.99 -25.87 1.44
C PHE A 20 26.61 -25.05 0.20
N GLY A 21 26.54 -25.68 -0.98
CA GLY A 21 26.08 -25.05 -2.20
C GLY A 21 24.65 -24.52 -2.08
N ASN A 22 23.75 -25.32 -1.50
CA ASN A 22 22.36 -24.94 -1.28
C ASN A 22 22.22 -23.80 -0.25
N ILE A 23 22.98 -23.86 0.86
CA ILE A 23 23.00 -22.76 1.84
C ILE A 23 23.49 -21.46 1.18
N SER A 24 24.53 -21.54 0.34
CA SER A 24 25.06 -20.38 -0.38
C SER A 24 24.04 -19.77 -1.36
N SER A 25 23.27 -20.60 -2.06
CA SER A 25 22.21 -20.14 -2.96
C SER A 25 21.06 -19.47 -2.19
N GLU A 26 20.67 -20.02 -1.03
CA GLU A 26 19.68 -19.40 -0.14
C GLU A 26 20.13 -18.02 0.36
N PHE A 27 21.37 -17.87 0.81
CA PHE A 27 21.91 -16.56 1.20
C PHE A 27 21.89 -15.55 0.04
N THR A 28 22.16 -16.00 -1.18
CA THR A 28 22.08 -15.15 -2.38
C THR A 28 20.64 -14.72 -2.64
N SER A 29 19.69 -15.66 -2.55
CA SER A 29 18.25 -15.38 -2.72
C SER A 29 17.72 -14.40 -1.66
N ILE A 30 18.10 -14.59 -0.39
CA ILE A 30 17.76 -13.68 0.71
C ILE A 30 18.31 -12.29 0.45
N LYS A 31 19.57 -12.17 0.02
CA LYS A 31 20.19 -10.89 -0.30
C LYS A 31 19.41 -10.15 -1.41
N THR A 32 19.09 -10.84 -2.50
CA THR A 32 18.29 -10.26 -3.60
C THR A 32 16.92 -9.81 -3.12
N SER A 33 16.26 -10.59 -2.26
CA SER A 33 14.95 -10.25 -1.69
C SER A 33 15.02 -9.00 -0.81
N ILE A 34 16.06 -8.88 0.03
CA ILE A 34 16.30 -7.68 0.86
C ILE A 34 16.56 -6.45 0.00
N GLU A 35 17.35 -6.58 -1.08
CA GLU A 35 17.61 -5.48 -2.01
C GLU A 35 16.33 -5.04 -2.74
N ALA A 36 15.50 -5.98 -3.19
CA ALA A 36 14.22 -5.68 -3.81
C ALA A 36 13.29 -4.93 -2.84
N LEU A 37 13.16 -5.41 -1.61
CA LEU A 37 12.35 -4.77 -0.57
C LEU A 37 12.84 -3.34 -0.26
N ARG A 38 14.16 -3.16 -0.17
CA ARG A 38 14.76 -1.84 0.05
C ARG A 38 14.43 -0.88 -1.09
N ASN A 39 14.54 -1.33 -2.33
CA ASN A 39 14.22 -0.51 -3.51
C ASN A 39 12.74 -0.11 -3.52
N GLU A 40 11.85 -1.05 -3.18
CA GLU A 40 10.42 -0.78 -3.06
C GLU A 40 10.12 0.28 -1.99
N MET A 41 10.76 0.17 -0.81
CA MET A 41 10.61 1.17 0.25
C MET A 41 11.06 2.57 -0.19
N ILE A 42 12.21 2.66 -0.89
CA ILE A 42 12.72 3.92 -1.43
C ILE A 42 11.72 4.52 -2.43
N GLN A 43 11.19 3.70 -3.34
CA GLN A 43 10.21 4.14 -4.33
C GLN A 43 8.93 4.65 -3.67
N ARG A 44 8.38 3.90 -2.70
CA ARG A 44 7.19 4.32 -1.93
C ARG A 44 7.43 5.65 -1.21
N TYR A 45 8.61 5.84 -0.62
CA TYR A 45 8.96 7.08 0.05
C TYR A 45 9.10 8.26 -0.92
N ALA A 46 9.69 8.05 -2.10
CA ALA A 46 9.79 9.07 -3.14
C ALA A 46 8.41 9.51 -3.65
N ILE A 47 7.49 8.56 -3.86
CA ILE A 47 6.10 8.86 -4.25
C ILE A 47 5.40 9.67 -3.16
N ALA A 48 5.51 9.25 -1.89
CA ALA A 48 4.90 9.97 -0.78
C ALA A 48 5.43 11.41 -0.65
N GLN A 49 6.74 11.62 -0.83
CA GLN A 49 7.33 12.96 -0.84
C GLN A 49 6.87 13.80 -2.03
N ARG A 50 6.75 13.21 -3.22
CA ARG A 50 6.27 13.93 -4.41
C ARG A 50 4.82 14.37 -4.27
N LEU A 51 3.95 13.49 -3.76
CA LEU A 51 2.57 13.84 -3.44
C LEU A 51 2.47 14.98 -2.41
N GLN A 52 3.39 15.02 -1.46
CA GLN A 52 3.49 16.12 -0.49
C GLN A 52 3.95 17.43 -1.15
N PHE A 53 4.94 17.38 -2.04
CA PHE A 53 5.46 18.56 -2.75
C PHE A 53 4.46 19.14 -3.76
N ASP A 54 3.79 18.29 -4.55
CA ASP A 54 2.79 18.72 -5.53
C ASP A 54 1.62 19.44 -4.81
N PHE A 55 1.30 19.03 -3.59
CA PHE A 55 0.34 19.72 -2.73
C PHE A 55 0.83 21.09 -2.25
N ASP A 56 2.07 21.20 -1.77
CA ASP A 56 2.63 22.47 -1.28
C ASP A 56 2.75 23.51 -2.43
N GLN A 57 3.06 23.08 -3.65
CA GLN A 57 3.13 23.96 -4.82
C GLN A 57 1.73 24.50 -5.23
N LEU A 58 0.70 23.66 -5.19
CA LEU A 58 -0.68 24.07 -5.43
C LEU A 58 -1.20 25.04 -4.36
N SER A 59 -0.69 24.94 -3.12
CA SER A 59 -0.96 25.92 -2.07
C SER A 59 -0.39 27.30 -2.42
N VAL A 60 0.86 27.38 -2.88
CA VAL A 60 1.53 28.67 -3.16
C VAL A 60 0.91 29.40 -4.36
N ALA A 61 0.48 28.68 -5.40
CA ALA A 61 -0.16 29.27 -6.58
C ALA A 61 -1.53 29.92 -6.29
N ASN A 62 -2.23 29.49 -5.24
CA ASN A 62 -3.54 30.02 -4.85
C ASN A 62 -3.48 31.30 -4.00
N HIS A 63 -2.29 31.79 -3.62
CA HIS A 63 -2.16 32.98 -2.77
C HIS A 63 -2.08 34.32 -3.53
N SER A 64 -2.14 34.35 -4.87
CA SER A 64 -2.13 35.60 -5.64
C SER A 64 -3.51 36.17 -5.98
N SER A 65 -4.59 35.68 -5.37
CA SER A 65 -5.92 36.33 -5.45
C SER A 65 -6.48 36.60 -4.07
N SER A 66 -6.70 37.88 -3.78
CA SER A 66 -7.12 38.45 -2.50
C SER A 66 -8.36 37.83 -1.83
N SER A 67 -8.25 37.77 -0.51
CA SER A 67 -9.27 38.01 0.52
C SER A 67 -10.15 36.86 1.05
N GLU A 68 -9.92 36.61 2.36
CA GLU A 68 -10.90 36.19 3.38
C GLU A 68 -11.43 34.73 3.33
N SER A 69 -10.68 33.80 3.93
CA SER A 69 -11.11 32.98 5.07
C SER A 69 -10.26 31.70 5.18
N SER A 70 -9.62 31.53 6.34
CA SER A 70 -8.74 30.43 6.66
C SER A 70 -9.51 29.10 6.75
N SER A 71 -9.42 28.27 5.71
CA SER A 71 -9.63 26.84 5.83
C SER A 71 -8.89 26.13 4.71
N SER A 72 -8.08 25.13 5.06
CA SER A 72 -7.36 24.24 4.15
C SER A 72 -8.34 23.33 3.39
N ARG A 73 -9.26 23.96 2.64
CA ARG A 73 -10.27 23.30 1.83
C ARG A 73 -9.61 22.78 0.57
N LEU A 74 -9.71 21.47 0.35
CA LEU A 74 -9.49 20.91 -0.98
C LEU A 74 -10.45 21.60 -1.94
N SER A 75 -10.01 21.89 -3.16
CA SER A 75 -10.90 22.31 -4.22
C SER A 75 -12.02 21.30 -4.40
N ASP A 76 -13.25 21.78 -4.59
CA ASP A 76 -14.44 20.93 -4.71
C ASP A 76 -14.27 19.85 -5.80
N SER A 77 -13.57 20.18 -6.89
CA SER A 77 -13.22 19.25 -7.97
C SER A 77 -12.30 18.10 -7.51
N SER A 78 -11.27 18.39 -6.72
CA SER A 78 -10.31 17.39 -6.24
C SER A 78 -10.93 16.49 -5.16
N LEU A 79 -11.82 17.03 -4.33
CA LEU A 79 -12.56 16.22 -3.36
C LEU A 79 -13.52 15.27 -4.07
N GLU A 80 -14.24 15.75 -5.09
CA GLU A 80 -15.16 14.92 -5.87
C GLU A 80 -14.45 13.80 -6.63
N GLU A 81 -13.30 14.09 -7.23
CA GLU A 81 -12.45 13.08 -7.87
C GLU A 81 -12.02 11.98 -6.87
N ASN A 82 -11.56 12.38 -5.69
CA ASN A 82 -11.17 11.45 -4.62
C ASN A 82 -12.35 10.59 -4.15
N ARG A 83 -13.56 11.16 -4.03
CA ARG A 83 -14.78 10.40 -3.70
C ARG A 83 -15.11 9.38 -4.79
N ASN A 84 -14.96 9.74 -6.06
CA ASN A 84 -15.21 8.85 -7.18
C ASN A 84 -14.20 7.69 -7.26
N ARG A 85 -12.91 7.97 -7.01
CA ARG A 85 -11.89 6.91 -6.86
C ARG A 85 -12.25 5.95 -5.73
N PHE A 86 -12.58 6.50 -4.57
CA PHE A 86 -12.98 5.70 -3.42
C PHE A 86 -14.20 4.81 -3.73
N LYS A 87 -15.26 5.34 -4.34
CA LYS A 87 -16.45 4.56 -4.72
C LYS A 87 -16.10 3.37 -5.61
N ARG A 88 -15.28 3.57 -6.64
CA ARG A 88 -14.86 2.48 -7.55
C ARG A 88 -14.12 1.38 -6.79
N VAL A 89 -13.13 1.75 -6.00
CA VAL A 89 -12.33 0.80 -5.22
C VAL A 89 -13.18 0.08 -4.17
N PHE A 90 -14.06 0.82 -3.50
CA PHE A 90 -15.01 0.28 -2.53
C PHE A 90 -15.90 -0.78 -3.15
N VAL A 91 -16.54 -0.48 -4.29
CA VAL A 91 -17.41 -1.44 -4.99
C VAL A 91 -16.62 -2.66 -5.46
N ALA A 92 -15.40 -2.49 -5.97
CA ALA A 92 -14.57 -3.58 -6.45
C ALA A 92 -14.06 -4.52 -5.34
N ASN A 93 -13.92 -4.03 -4.10
CA ASN A 93 -13.39 -4.79 -2.97
C ASN A 93 -14.47 -5.28 -1.99
N LYS A 94 -15.73 -4.99 -2.28
CA LYS A 94 -16.88 -5.43 -1.50
C LYS A 94 -17.24 -6.86 -1.88
N GLU A 95 -17.56 -7.71 -0.91
CA GLU A 95 -18.00 -9.08 -1.20
C GLU A 95 -19.45 -9.12 -1.72
N GLU A 96 -19.75 -10.07 -2.61
CA GLU A 96 -21.10 -10.24 -3.16
C GLU A 96 -22.08 -10.67 -2.05
N GLY A 97 -23.19 -9.94 -1.90
CA GLY A 97 -24.16 -10.17 -0.82
C GLY A 97 -23.79 -9.53 0.53
N GLU A 98 -22.63 -8.92 0.67
CA GLU A 98 -22.23 -8.20 1.88
C GLU A 98 -23.13 -6.97 2.12
N THR A 99 -23.45 -6.66 3.37
CA THR A 99 -24.18 -5.40 3.67
C THR A 99 -23.24 -4.20 3.52
N LEU A 100 -23.77 -3.03 3.14
CA LEU A 100 -22.96 -1.80 3.08
C LEU A 100 -22.41 -1.42 4.46
N ASP A 101 -23.17 -1.67 5.52
CA ASP A 101 -22.76 -1.33 6.89
C ASP A 101 -21.52 -2.13 7.32
N TYR A 102 -21.50 -3.43 7.03
CA TYR A 102 -20.36 -4.28 7.32
C TYR A 102 -19.14 -3.88 6.45
N ALA A 103 -19.36 -3.61 5.15
CA ALA A 103 -18.29 -3.12 4.27
C ALA A 103 -17.67 -1.80 4.76
N PHE A 104 -18.47 -0.84 5.23
CA PHE A 104 -17.94 0.40 5.81
C PHE A 104 -17.13 0.16 7.08
N GLU A 105 -17.56 -0.78 7.95
CA GLU A 105 -16.80 -1.16 9.14
C GLU A 105 -15.48 -1.85 8.77
N THR A 106 -15.47 -2.68 7.74
CA THR A 106 -14.27 -3.32 7.19
C THR A 106 -13.26 -2.26 6.71
N VAL A 107 -13.68 -1.33 5.84
CA VAL A 107 -12.82 -0.25 5.34
C VAL A 107 -12.27 0.60 6.47
N ARG A 108 -13.11 0.95 7.45
CA ARG A 108 -12.68 1.71 8.64
C ARG A 108 -11.57 0.98 9.41
N ARG A 109 -11.68 -0.35 9.58
CA ARG A 109 -10.66 -1.16 10.27
C ARG A 109 -9.37 -1.24 9.49
N GLU A 110 -9.45 -1.41 8.18
CA GLU A 110 -8.28 -1.44 7.29
C GLU A 110 -7.56 -0.08 7.28
N ILE A 111 -8.28 1.04 7.20
CA ILE A 111 -7.69 2.39 7.33
C ILE A 111 -6.94 2.51 8.66
N ARG A 112 -7.55 2.06 9.77
CA ARG A 112 -6.89 2.10 11.08
C ARG A 112 -5.60 1.25 11.11
N GLN A 113 -5.59 0.10 10.44
CA GLN A 113 -4.39 -0.75 10.36
C GLN A 113 -3.30 -0.12 9.49
N LEU A 114 -3.68 0.51 8.38
CA LEU A 114 -2.74 1.12 7.43
C LEU A 114 -2.13 2.43 7.94
N THR A 115 -2.93 3.28 8.58
CA THR A 115 -2.51 4.66 8.93
C THR A 115 -2.39 4.90 10.43
N GLY A 116 -2.88 3.98 11.27
CA GLY A 116 -3.03 4.18 12.71
C GLY A 116 -4.15 5.16 13.07
N GLU A 117 -4.83 5.77 12.08
CA GLU A 117 -5.84 6.79 12.32
C GLU A 117 -7.18 6.17 12.71
N LYS A 118 -7.72 6.62 13.85
CA LYS A 118 -9.04 6.21 14.32
C LYS A 118 -10.11 7.11 13.69
N ILE A 119 -10.67 6.67 12.56
CA ILE A 119 -11.86 7.28 11.98
C ILE A 119 -13.13 6.51 12.37
N GLY A 120 -14.29 7.18 12.29
CA GLY A 120 -15.59 6.56 12.52
C GLY A 120 -16.10 5.83 11.27
N LYS A 121 -16.94 4.80 11.46
CA LYS A 121 -17.66 4.16 10.35
C LYS A 121 -18.51 5.18 9.57
N GLU A 122 -19.17 6.07 10.30
CA GLU A 122 -19.99 7.14 9.71
C GLU A 122 -19.14 8.09 8.84
N THR A 123 -17.87 8.30 9.19
CA THR A 123 -16.96 9.09 8.37
C THR A 123 -16.72 8.45 6.99
N VAL A 124 -16.54 7.12 6.96
CA VAL A 124 -16.37 6.37 5.69
C VAL A 124 -17.66 6.40 4.88
N LYS A 125 -18.81 6.20 5.54
CA LYS A 125 -20.13 6.28 4.92
C LYS A 125 -20.41 7.66 4.33
N ASN A 126 -20.15 8.74 5.06
CA ASN A 126 -20.34 10.10 4.57
C ASN A 126 -19.40 10.40 3.40
N PHE A 127 -18.17 9.86 3.44
CA PHE A 127 -17.25 9.97 2.33
C PHE A 127 -17.80 9.28 1.07
N TYR A 128 -18.37 8.07 1.22
CA TYR A 128 -19.03 7.33 0.14
C TYR A 128 -20.21 8.10 -0.47
N TYR A 129 -21.12 8.65 0.34
CA TYR A 129 -22.33 9.28 -0.17
C TYR A 129 -22.15 10.73 -0.65
N GLY A 130 -20.95 11.29 -0.57
CA GLY A 130 -20.76 12.70 -0.93
C GLY A 130 -21.13 13.66 0.20
N GLU A 131 -21.38 13.17 1.41
CA GLU A 131 -21.89 13.97 2.51
C GLU A 131 -20.77 14.68 3.27
N GLY A 132 -21.04 15.92 3.67
CA GLY A 132 -20.16 16.75 4.50
C GLY A 132 -18.88 17.26 3.83
N ASP A 133 -18.12 18.04 4.59
CA ASP A 133 -16.80 18.59 4.22
C ASP A 133 -15.72 17.90 5.07
N PRO A 134 -15.18 16.75 4.62
CA PRO A 134 -14.23 15.97 5.41
C PRO A 134 -12.91 16.73 5.56
N LYS A 135 -12.39 16.75 6.80
CA LYS A 135 -11.07 17.32 7.07
C LYS A 135 -10.01 16.63 6.20
N PHE A 136 -9.01 17.40 5.75
CA PHE A 136 -7.92 16.90 4.91
C PHE A 136 -7.28 15.60 5.42
N ARG A 137 -7.01 15.50 6.73
CA ARG A 137 -6.43 14.30 7.36
C ARG A 137 -7.28 13.04 7.11
N ILE A 138 -8.60 13.18 7.16
CA ILE A 138 -9.55 12.09 6.88
C ILE A 138 -9.46 11.69 5.40
N VAL A 139 -9.45 12.66 4.49
CA VAL A 139 -9.32 12.40 3.05
C VAL A 139 -8.02 11.66 2.76
N MET A 140 -6.90 12.10 3.36
CA MET A 140 -5.59 11.45 3.24
C MET A 140 -5.62 10.00 3.71
N SER A 141 -6.23 9.73 4.87
CA SER A 141 -6.34 8.36 5.39
C SER A 141 -7.19 7.45 4.51
N ILE A 142 -8.26 7.97 3.92
CA ILE A 142 -9.10 7.22 2.97
C ILE A 142 -8.34 6.98 1.66
N MET A 143 -7.64 7.99 1.12
CA MET A 143 -6.88 7.84 -0.13
C MET A 143 -5.72 6.84 0.01
N ARG A 144 -5.04 6.79 1.17
CA ARG A 144 -4.03 5.75 1.44
C ARG A 144 -4.61 4.33 1.35
N TRP A 145 -5.84 4.15 1.78
CA TRP A 145 -6.55 2.88 1.63
C TRP A 145 -6.90 2.60 0.17
N VAL A 146 -7.43 3.60 -0.56
CA VAL A 146 -7.71 3.51 -2.01
C VAL A 146 -6.47 3.06 -2.78
N ASP A 147 -5.35 3.75 -2.59
CA ASP A 147 -4.09 3.45 -3.23
C ASP A 147 -3.65 2.00 -2.91
N SER A 148 -3.74 1.57 -1.64
CA SER A 148 -3.34 0.22 -1.22
C SER A 148 -4.10 -0.90 -1.94
N LYS A 149 -5.38 -0.68 -2.28
CA LYS A 149 -6.22 -1.65 -2.99
C LYS A 149 -5.94 -1.62 -4.49
N GLU A 150 -5.76 -0.44 -5.08
CA GLU A 150 -5.42 -0.30 -6.50
C GLU A 150 -4.08 -0.99 -6.83
N PHE A 151 -3.08 -0.91 -5.94
CA PHE A 151 -1.79 -1.61 -6.15
C PHE A 151 -1.86 -3.13 -5.95
N SER A 152 -2.74 -3.63 -5.08
CA SER A 152 -2.89 -5.06 -4.84
C SER A 152 -3.43 -5.84 -6.06
N GLY A 153 -4.22 -5.18 -6.91
CA GLY A 153 -4.77 -5.78 -8.14
C GLY A 153 -3.74 -5.97 -9.26
N THR A 154 -2.63 -5.23 -9.26
CA THR A 154 -1.64 -5.26 -10.35
C THR A 154 -0.65 -6.41 -10.23
N ILE A 155 -0.40 -6.92 -9.02
CA ILE A 155 0.58 -7.99 -8.76
C ILE A 155 0.04 -9.37 -9.19
N ASN A 156 -1.29 -9.52 -9.31
CA ASN A 156 -1.94 -10.80 -9.59
C ASN A 156 -2.00 -11.19 -11.08
N ASN A 157 -1.53 -10.34 -12.00
CA ASN A 157 -1.66 -10.57 -13.45
C ASN A 157 -0.39 -11.16 -14.12
N ASN A 158 0.60 -11.61 -13.34
CA ASN A 158 1.88 -12.11 -13.88
C ASN A 158 2.26 -13.53 -13.42
N ALA A 159 1.26 -14.34 -13.05
CA ALA A 159 1.44 -15.76 -12.77
C ALA A 159 0.69 -16.59 -13.83
N GLU A 160 1.27 -16.68 -15.02
CA GLU A 160 1.03 -17.77 -15.98
C GLU A 160 2.37 -18.23 -16.55
#